data_AF-A0A1G8B3J6-F1
#
_entry.id   AF-A0A1G8B3J6-F1
#
_cell.length_a   1.000
_cell.length_b   1.000
_cell.length_c   1.000
_cell.angle_alpha   90.00
_cell.angle_beta   90.00
_cell.angle_gamma   90.00
#
_symmetry.space_group_name_H-M   'P 1'
#
loop_
_entity.id
_entity.type
_entity.pdbx_description
1 polymer ?
#
loop_
_entity_poly.entity_id
_entity_poly.type
_entity_poly.pdbx_seq_one_letter_code
_entity_poly.pdbx_strand_id
1 'polypeptide(L)' 'MGQGVIGKGVVSAGEGVLTLKAIADDAENLAVVEDIMGSHLEGFGQRDNLKVVWELVPSL' A
#
# COMPACT_ATOMS: atom_id res chain seq x y z
N MET A 1 -26.35 2.42 -5.24
CA MET A 1 -25.41 2.52 -4.11
C MET A 1 -24.02 2.46 -4.71
N GLY A 2 -23.39 3.60 -4.96
CA GLY A 2 -22.01 3.61 -5.46
C GLY A 2 -21.09 3.13 -4.35
N GLN A 3 -20.28 2.11 -4.59
CA GLN A 3 -19.18 1.80 -3.69
C GLN A 3 -18.30 3.05 -3.63
N GLY A 4 -18.27 3.74 -2.48
CA GLY A 4 -17.37 4.85 -2.27
C GLY A 4 -15.94 4.36 -2.47
N VAL A 5 -15.13 5.12 -3.21
CA VAL A 5 -13.71 4.81 -3.33
C VAL A 5 -13.09 5.03 -1.96
N ILE A 6 -12.66 3.95 -1.31
CA ILE A 6 -11.99 3.96 0.01
C ILE A 6 -10.58 4.57 -0.05
N GLY A 7 -10.06 4.85 -1.24
CA GLY A 7 -8.75 5.46 -1.45
C GLY A 7 -8.05 4.91 -2.70
N LYS A 8 -6.77 5.26 -2.86
CA LYS A 8 -5.94 4.89 -4.02
C LYS A 8 -4.60 4.33 -3.56
N GLY A 9 -4.26 3.15 -4.09
CA GLY A 9 -2.93 2.55 -4.02
C GLY A 9 -2.16 2.69 -5.33
N VAL A 10 -0.86 2.95 -5.24
CA VAL A 10 0.07 2.90 -6.38
C VAL A 10 1.26 2.03 -6.01
N VAL A 11 1.64 1.13 -6.91
CA VAL A 11 2.87 0.34 -6.82
C VAL A 11 3.77 0.72 -7.99
N SER A 12 5.01 1.08 -7.68
CA SER A 12 6.04 1.41 -8.67
C SER A 12 7.23 0.48 -8.48
N ALA A 13 7.68 -0.15 -9.57
CA ALA A 13 8.91 -0.92 -9.55
C ALA A 13 10.13 0.01 -9.68
N GLY A 14 11.06 -0.11 -8.74
CA GLY A 14 12.38 0.51 -8.78
C GLY A 14 13.48 -0.53 -8.92
N GLU A 15 14.73 -0.11 -8.75
CA GLU A 15 15.88 -1.01 -8.80
C GLU A 15 15.93 -1.89 -7.54
N GLY A 16 15.53 -3.15 -7.68
CA GLY A 16 15.54 -4.15 -6.60
C GLY A 16 14.48 -3.95 -5.52
N VAL A 17 13.59 -2.96 -5.65
CA VAL A 17 12.55 -2.63 -4.66
C VAL A 17 11.21 -2.31 -5.32
N LEU A 18 10.14 -2.51 -4.56
CA LEU A 18 8.81 -1.99 -4.88
C LEU A 18 8.51 -0.81 -3.95
N THR A 19 8.14 0.32 -4.52
CA THR A 19 7.66 1.48 -3.74
C THR A 19 6.14 1.47 -3.75
N LEU A 20 5.54 1.49 -2.56
CA LEU A 20 4.10 1.64 -2.38
C LEU A 20 3.75 3.07 -2.00
N LYS A 21 2.63 3.56 -2.53
CA LYS A 21 2.00 4.81 -2.10
C LYS A 21 0.50 4.57 -1.89
N ALA A 22 0.06 4.72 -0.65
CA ALA A 22 -1.36 4.76 -0.29
C ALA A 22 -1.82 6.22 -0.13
N ILE A 23 -3.03 6.52 -0.61
CA ILE A 23 -3.64 7.85 -0.57
C ILE A 23 -5.11 7.68 -0.19
N ALA A 24 -5.55 8.37 0.85
CA ALA A 24 -6.95 8.46 1.24
C ALA A 24 -7.23 9.81 1.91
N ASP A 25 -8.50 10.18 2.02
CA ASP A 25 -8.93 11.45 2.61
C ASP A 25 -8.89 11.45 4.14
N ASP A 26 -8.91 10.27 4.76
CA ASP A 26 -8.86 10.08 6.20
C ASP A 26 -8.03 8.85 6.59
N ALA A 27 -7.68 8.77 7.87
CA ALA A 27 -6.77 7.76 8.40
C ALA A 27 -7.38 6.35 8.44
N GLU A 28 -8.71 6.22 8.59
CA GLU A 28 -9.37 4.91 8.59
C GLU A 28 -9.30 4.29 7.20
N ASN A 29 -9.67 5.08 6.19
CA ASN A 29 -9.59 4.70 4.79
C ASN A 29 -8.13 4.46 4.34
N LEU A 30 -7.17 5.25 4.83
CA LEU A 30 -5.74 5.03 4.55
C LEU A 30 -5.28 3.66 5.06
N ALA A 31 -5.62 3.33 6.31
CA ALA A 31 -5.26 2.05 6.91
C ALA A 31 -5.84 0.86 6.13
N VAL A 32 -7.07 0.99 5.61
CA VAL A 32 -7.67 -0.05 4.74
C VAL A 32 -6.88 -0.20 3.44
N VAL A 33 -6.48 0.89 2.79
CA VAL A 33 -5.67 0.83 1.56
C VAL A 33 -4.31 0.19 1.83
N GLU A 34 -3.65 0.56 2.94
CA GLU A 34 -2.37 0.00 3.37
C GLU A 34 -2.47 -1.52 3.64
N ASP A 35 -3.52 -1.97 4.33
CA ASP A 35 -3.77 -3.38 4.63
C ASP A 35 -4.00 -4.21 3.36
N ILE A 36 -4.86 -3.72 2.46
CA ILE A 36 -5.14 -4.39 1.18
C ILE A 36 -3.85 -4.55 0.38
N MET A 37 -3.10 -3.46 0.18
CA MET A 37 -1.88 -3.50 -0.61
C MET A 37 -0.80 -4.38 0.04
N GLY A 38 -0.62 -4.26 1.35
CA GLY A 38 0.34 -5.05 2.13
C GLY A 38 0.04 -6.54 2.01
N SER A 39 -1.19 -6.95 2.32
CA SER A 39 -1.62 -8.35 2.27
C SER A 39 -1.45 -8.98 0.89
N HIS A 40 -1.74 -8.24 -0.19
CA HIS A 40 -1.57 -8.75 -1.56
C HIS A 40 -0.09 -8.93 -1.92
N LEU A 41 0.76 -7.98 -1.59
CA LEU A 41 2.19 -8.07 -1.91
C LEU A 41 2.90 -9.14 -1.07
N GLU A 42 2.64 -9.19 0.24
CA GLU A 42 3.20 -10.25 1.08
C GLU A 42 2.69 -11.63 0.68
N GLY A 43 1.41 -11.73 0.27
CA GLY A 43 0.86 -12.96 -0.30
C GLY A 43 1.56 -13.37 -1.60
N PHE A 44 1.85 -12.42 -2.48
CA PHE A 44 2.59 -12.67 -3.72
C PHE A 44 4.04 -13.13 -3.47
N GLY A 45 4.75 -12.46 -2.57
CA GLY A 45 6.15 -12.74 -2.25
C GLY A 45 6.35 -13.68 -1.07
N GLN A 46 5.33 -14.45 -0.67
CA GLN A 46 5.36 -15.28 0.54
C GLN A 46 6.53 -16.27 0.54
N ARG A 47 6.86 -16.86 -0.63
CA ARG A 47 7.98 -17.81 -0.78
C ARG A 47 9.35 -17.14 -0.66
N ASP A 48 9.42 -15.86 -1.00
CA ASP A 48 10.64 -15.06 -1.00
C ASP A 48 10.78 -14.24 0.30
N ASN A 49 9.91 -14.50 1.28
CA ASN A 49 9.83 -13.77 2.55
C ASN A 49 9.72 -12.24 2.36
N LEU A 50 8.97 -11.82 1.33
CA LEU A 50 8.70 -10.42 1.08
C LEU A 50 7.89 -9.84 2.25
N LYS A 51 8.35 -8.68 2.75
CA LYS A 51 7.69 -7.94 3.82
C LYS A 51 7.45 -6.49 3.41
N VAL A 52 6.25 -6.01 3.70
CA VAL A 52 5.86 -4.62 3.45
C VAL A 52 5.99 -3.84 4.75
N VAL A 53 6.72 -2.74 4.69
CA VAL A 53 6.87 -1.79 5.80
C VAL A 53 6.36 -0.45 5.32
N TRP A 54 5.40 0.10 6.04
CA TRP A 54 4.84 1.42 5.76
C TRP A 54 5.62 2.48 6.54
N GLU A 55 6.07 3.51 5.84
CA GLU A 55 6.75 4.66 6.42
C GLU A 55 5.98 5.92 6.04
N LEU A 56 5.66 6.74 7.04
CA LEU A 56 5.17 8.09 6.79
C LEU A 56 6.36 8.90 6.26
N VAL A 57 6.40 9.16 4.96
CA VAL A 57 7.40 10.05 4.37
C VAL A 57 6.85 11.48 4.42
N PRO A 58 7.36 12.35 5.31
CA PRO A 58 7.01 13.76 5.25
C PRO A 58 7.64 14.35 3.99
N SER A 59 6.80 14.90 3.10
CA SER A 59 7.30 15.70 1.98
C SER A 59 7.88 16.99 2.53
N LEU A 60 9.20 17.18 2.37
CA LEU A 60 9.90 18.45 2.61
C LEU A 60 9.42 19.56 1.67
#